data_AF-A0A0M2RBR7-F1
#
_entry.id   AF-A0A0M2RBR7-F1
#
_cell.length_a   1.000
_cell.length_b   1.000
_cell.length_c   1.000
_cell.angle_alpha   90.00
_cell.angle_beta   90.00
_cell.angle_gamma   90.00
#
_symmetry.space_group_name_H-M   'P 1'
#
loop_
_entity.id
_entity.type
_entity.pdbx_description
1 polymer ?
#
loop_
_entity_poly.entity_id
_entity_poly.type
_entity_poly.pdbx_seq_one_letter_code
_entity_poly.pdbx_strand_id
1 'polypeptide(L)'
;MLEVGKLKRRSEFLRVAATHNKWVTPGLILQAMRRQPESSSNSEELCRSGAIRIGFTVTKKVGNAVIRNRVKRRLRAAATEILSEYGKAEHDYVLIGRKTTLFRPYDDLKNDLKIALQRVKTDRKKASGPKRPQS
;
A
#
# COMPACT_ATOMS: atom_id res chain seq x y z
N MET A 1 7.42 -15.50 9.03
CA MET A 1 6.20 -14.79 8.58
C MET A 1 6.28 -13.39 9.18
N LEU A 2 6.19 -12.33 8.37
CA LEU A 2 6.34 -10.96 8.86
C LEU A 2 5.06 -10.48 9.55
N GLU A 3 5.18 -9.81 10.68
CA GLU A 3 4.03 -9.18 11.33
C GLU A 3 3.50 -8.00 10.50
N VAL A 4 2.18 -7.91 10.35
CA VAL A 4 1.52 -6.87 9.55
C VAL A 4 0.73 -5.93 10.47
N GLY A 5 1.33 -4.79 10.78
CA GLY A 5 0.71 -3.65 11.48
C GLY A 5 -0.16 -2.77 10.56
N LYS A 6 -0.85 -1.79 11.15
CA LYS A 6 -1.75 -0.86 10.42
C LYS A 6 -1.28 0.59 10.52
N LEU A 7 -1.30 1.32 9.40
CA LEU A 7 -1.17 2.77 9.35
C LEU A 7 -2.47 3.41 9.85
N LYS A 8 -2.38 4.28 10.87
CA LYS A 8 -3.56 4.86 11.54
C LYS A 8 -3.64 6.38 11.36
N ARG A 9 -2.51 7.08 11.40
CA ARG A 9 -2.47 8.55 11.45
C ARG A 9 -2.35 9.13 10.06
N ARG A 10 -3.12 10.19 9.77
CA ARG A 10 -3.10 10.89 8.47
C ARG A 10 -1.70 11.34 8.05
N SER A 11 -0.88 11.81 8.99
CA SER A 11 0.51 12.21 8.73
C SER A 11 1.34 11.07 8.12
N GLU A 12 1.11 9.83 8.55
CA GLU A 12 1.80 8.66 8.01
C GLU A 12 1.42 8.41 6.54
N PHE A 13 0.13 8.51 6.21
CA PHE A 13 -0.34 8.39 4.83
C PHE A 13 0.24 9.49 3.92
N LEU A 14 0.33 10.73 4.43
CA LEU A 14 0.91 11.84 3.67
C LEU A 14 2.41 11.64 3.41
N ARG A 15 3.15 11.10 4.39
CA ARG A 15 4.58 10.78 4.20
C ARG A 15 4.80 9.74 3.10
N VAL A 16 4.01 8.65 3.12
CA VAL A 16 4.09 7.62 2.06
C VAL A 16 3.74 8.23 0.70
N ALA A 17 2.69 9.05 0.63
CA ALA A 17 2.30 9.71 -0.61
C ALA A 17 3.35 10.70 -1.14
N ALA A 18 4.06 11.41 -0.24
CA ALA A 18 5.09 12.39 -0.59
C ALA A 18 6.34 11.75 -1.21
N THR A 19 6.56 10.44 -1.06
CA THR A 19 7.66 9.75 -1.73
C THR A 19 7.51 9.68 -3.25
N HIS A 20 6.30 9.93 -3.78
CA HIS A 20 5.92 9.73 -5.18
C HIS A 20 6.22 8.31 -5.73
N ASN A 21 6.57 7.37 -4.85
CA ASN A 21 6.89 6.01 -5.21
C ASN A 21 5.61 5.18 -5.21
N LYS A 22 5.05 5.02 -6.40
CA LYS A 22 3.79 4.29 -6.59
C LYS A 22 3.86 3.40 -7.82
N TRP A 23 3.18 2.26 -7.74
CA TRP A 23 2.91 1.42 -8.88
C TRP A 23 1.41 1.33 -9.13
N VAL A 24 1.00 1.52 -10.38
CA VAL A 24 -0.41 1.48 -10.80
C VAL A 24 -0.66 0.15 -11.50
N THR A 25 -1.72 -0.54 -11.08
CA THR A 25 -2.22 -1.74 -11.74
C THR A 25 -3.68 -1.55 -12.15
N PRO A 26 -4.26 -2.45 -12.97
CA PRO A 26 -5.66 -2.38 -13.34
C PRO A 26 -6.60 -2.43 -12.12
N GLY A 27 -6.25 -3.22 -11.11
CA GLY A 27 -7.05 -3.46 -9.91
C GLY A 27 -6.76 -2.55 -8.73
N LEU A 28 -5.58 -1.93 -8.61
CA LEU A 28 -5.20 -1.10 -7.45
C LEU A 28 -4.05 -0.13 -7.76
N ILE A 29 -3.74 0.73 -6.81
CA ILE A 29 -2.48 1.49 -6.80
C ILE A 29 -1.78 1.18 -5.49
N LEU A 30 -0.51 0.80 -5.55
CA LEU A 30 0.34 0.60 -4.39
C LEU A 30 1.28 1.79 -4.25
N GLN A 31 1.36 2.36 -3.05
CA GLN A 31 2.45 3.27 -2.67
C GLN A 31 3.29 2.57 -1.61
N ALA A 32 4.61 2.75 -1.67
CA ALA A 32 5.52 2.12 -0.72
C ALA A 32 6.63 3.08 -0.30
N MET A 33 6.99 3.02 0.97
CA MET A 33 8.08 3.79 1.55
C MET A 33 8.84 2.91 2.54
N ARG A 34 10.17 2.96 2.50
CA ARG A 34 11.00 2.41 3.57
C ARG A 34 10.85 3.28 4.80
N ARG A 35 10.50 2.69 5.94
CA ARG A 35 10.36 3.40 7.21
C ARG A 35 11.72 3.95 7.65
N GLN A 36 11.74 5.20 8.09
CA GLN A 36 12.92 5.77 8.75
C GLN A 36 12.81 5.54 10.25
N PRO A 37 13.93 5.25 10.94
CA PRO A 37 13.94 4.95 12.38
C PRO A 37 13.40 6.10 13.26
N GLU A 38 13.44 7.34 12.76
CA GLU A 38 13.12 8.58 13.52
C GLU A 38 11.62 8.83 13.78
N SER A 39 10.71 7.96 13.32
CA SER A 39 9.26 8.25 13.29
C SER A 39 8.46 7.61 14.44
N SER A 40 8.43 8.33 15.57
CA SER A 40 7.37 8.31 16.61
C SER A 40 7.41 7.17 17.64
N SER A 41 7.58 7.59 18.89
CA SER A 41 7.71 6.89 20.18
C SER A 41 6.56 5.96 20.64
N ASN A 42 5.64 5.60 19.75
CA ASN A 42 4.63 4.53 19.99
C ASN A 42 4.70 3.43 18.90
N SER A 43 5.66 3.55 17.97
CA SER A 43 5.94 2.60 16.90
C SER A 43 7.16 1.72 17.21
N GLU A 44 7.81 1.93 18.36
CA GLU A 44 9.12 1.35 18.70
C GLU A 44 9.06 -0.17 18.83
N GLU A 45 7.97 -0.71 19.34
CA GLU A 45 7.79 -2.16 19.53
C GLU A 45 7.60 -2.90 18.20
N LEU A 46 6.78 -2.37 17.27
CA LEU A 46 6.65 -2.90 15.90
C LEU A 46 7.86 -2.56 15.00
N CYS A 47 8.60 -1.50 15.30
CA CYS A 47 9.85 -1.19 14.61
C CYS A 47 10.94 -2.20 14.98
N ARG A 48 11.01 -2.64 16.24
CA ARG A 48 11.96 -3.69 16.68
C ARG A 48 11.67 -5.06 16.06
N SER A 49 10.42 -5.37 15.69
CA SER A 49 10.05 -6.65 15.07
C SER A 49 10.17 -6.69 13.54
N GLY A 50 10.61 -5.60 12.89
CA GLY A 50 10.68 -5.53 11.42
C GLY A 50 9.30 -5.54 10.74
N ALA A 51 8.23 -5.25 11.49
CA ALA A 51 6.86 -5.39 11.03
C ALA A 51 6.53 -4.46 9.85
N ILE A 52 5.81 -5.03 8.88
CA ILE A 52 5.22 -4.30 7.76
C ILE A 52 4.04 -3.47 8.28
N ARG A 53 3.83 -2.25 7.78
CA ARG A 53 2.58 -1.51 8.05
C ARG A 53 1.79 -1.29 6.77
N ILE A 54 0.46 -1.47 6.86
CA ILE A 54 -0.44 -1.23 5.73
C ILE A 54 -1.54 -0.20 6.04
N GLY A 55 -1.81 0.67 5.07
CA GLY A 55 -2.92 1.60 5.02
C GLY A 55 -3.80 1.36 3.80
N PHE A 56 -5.09 1.67 3.91
CA PHE A 56 -6.05 1.53 2.82
C PHE A 56 -6.76 2.85 2.56
N THR A 57 -6.76 3.27 1.30
CA THR A 57 -7.41 4.50 0.85
C THR A 57 -8.40 4.17 -0.26
N VAL A 58 -9.64 4.66 -0.16
CA VAL A 58 -10.63 4.53 -1.24
C VAL A 58 -11.31 5.88 -1.43
N THR A 59 -11.20 6.44 -2.62
CA THR A 59 -11.73 7.77 -2.93
C THR A 59 -13.25 7.75 -3.04
N LYS A 60 -13.91 8.90 -2.84
CA LYS A 60 -15.36 9.05 -3.05
C LYS A 60 -15.78 8.69 -4.49
N LYS A 61 -14.89 8.87 -5.48
CA LYS A 61 -15.11 8.55 -6.91
C LYS A 61 -15.39 7.08 -7.20
N VAL A 62 -15.05 6.18 -6.28
CA VAL A 62 -15.26 4.73 -6.43
C VAL A 62 -16.74 4.36 -6.30
N GLY A 63 -17.50 5.09 -5.49
CA GLY A 63 -18.93 4.85 -5.28
C GLY A 63 -19.41 5.23 -3.87
N ASN A 64 -20.62 4.79 -3.54
CA ASN A 64 -21.24 5.02 -2.23
C ASN A 64 -20.45 4.33 -1.08
N ALA A 65 -20.88 4.55 0.17
CA ALA A 65 -20.22 3.98 1.34
C ALA A 65 -20.12 2.45 1.29
N VAL A 66 -21.15 1.77 0.80
CA VAL A 66 -21.21 0.30 0.69
C VAL A 66 -20.16 -0.21 -0.29
N ILE A 67 -20.11 0.37 -1.49
CA ILE A 67 -19.11 0.03 -2.51
C ILE A 67 -17.69 0.26 -1.98
N ARG A 68 -17.43 1.40 -1.34
CA ARG A 68 -16.10 1.71 -0.77
C ARG A 68 -15.71 0.72 0.34
N ASN A 69 -16.67 0.29 1.16
CA ASN A 69 -16.42 -0.71 2.20
C ASN A 69 -16.16 -2.09 1.61
N ARG A 70 -16.86 -2.48 0.54
CA ARG A 70 -16.60 -3.73 -0.19
C ARG A 70 -15.21 -3.74 -0.83
N VAL A 71 -14.80 -2.64 -1.45
CA VAL A 71 -13.43 -2.47 -1.99
C VAL A 71 -12.39 -2.55 -0.86
N LYS A 72 -12.58 -1.85 0.26
CA LYS A 72 -11.67 -1.94 1.42
C LYS A 72 -11.56 -3.37 1.96
N ARG A 73 -12.68 -4.10 2.05
CA ARG A 73 -12.67 -5.51 2.49
C ARG A 73 -11.87 -6.40 1.54
N ARG A 74 -12.10 -6.28 0.23
CA ARG A 74 -11.32 -7.03 -0.79
C ARG A 74 -9.83 -6.75 -0.71
N LEU A 75 -9.44 -5.48 -0.59
CA LEU A 75 -8.03 -5.10 -0.46
C LEU A 75 -7.38 -5.65 0.81
N ARG A 76 -8.10 -5.66 1.94
CA ARG A 76 -7.58 -6.21 3.19
C ARG A 76 -7.33 -7.71 3.11
N ALA A 77 -8.26 -8.45 2.51
CA ALA A 77 -8.10 -9.89 2.32
C ALA A 77 -6.85 -10.17 1.47
N ALA A 78 -6.75 -9.54 0.29
CA ALA A 78 -5.61 -9.73 -0.60
C ALA A 78 -4.28 -9.31 0.04
N ALA A 79 -4.28 -8.23 0.81
CA ALA A 79 -3.07 -7.76 1.49
C ALA A 79 -2.61 -8.68 2.62
N THR A 80 -3.54 -9.29 3.36
CA THR A 80 -3.19 -10.22 4.44
C THR A 80 -2.49 -11.46 3.89
N GLU A 81 -3.00 -12.00 2.78
CA GLU A 81 -2.41 -13.14 2.08
C GLU A 81 -1.04 -12.79 1.48
N ILE A 82 -0.97 -11.70 0.71
CA ILE A 82 0.21 -11.42 -0.12
C ILE A 82 1.33 -10.71 0.67
N LEU A 83 1.03 -9.81 1.60
CA LEU A 83 2.11 -9.07 2.29
C LEU A 83 2.90 -9.93 3.26
N SER A 84 2.28 -10.95 3.83
CA SER A 84 2.96 -11.87 4.76
C SER A 84 4.09 -12.66 4.07
N GLU A 85 3.97 -12.86 2.74
CA GLU A 85 4.91 -13.62 1.91
C GLU A 85 5.82 -12.74 1.04
N TYR A 86 5.27 -11.68 0.42
CA TYR A 86 5.97 -10.83 -0.56
C TYR A 86 6.33 -9.44 -0.03
N GLY A 87 5.85 -9.08 1.16
CA GLY A 87 6.15 -7.80 1.76
C GLY A 87 7.61 -7.71 2.20
N LYS A 88 8.17 -6.50 2.17
CA LYS A 88 9.51 -6.22 2.67
C LYS A 88 9.43 -5.69 4.09
N ALA A 89 10.28 -6.22 4.98
CA ALA A 89 10.38 -5.77 6.37
C ALA A 89 10.67 -4.26 6.45
N GLU A 90 10.20 -3.60 7.51
CA GLU A 90 10.39 -2.15 7.73
C GLU A 90 9.77 -1.24 6.65
N HIS A 91 8.80 -1.73 5.87
CA HIS A 91 8.14 -0.93 4.85
C HIS A 91 6.72 -0.52 5.26
N ASP A 92 6.34 0.67 4.83
CA ASP A 92 4.99 1.20 4.95
C ASP A 92 4.34 1.18 3.56
N TYR A 93 3.22 0.46 3.44
CA TYR A 93 2.46 0.30 2.22
C TYR A 93 1.10 1.00 2.31
N VAL A 94 0.71 1.71 1.26
CA VAL A 94 -0.64 2.27 1.13
C VAL A 94 -1.28 1.72 -0.13
N LEU A 95 -2.37 0.96 0.05
CA LEU A 95 -3.19 0.46 -1.05
C LEU A 95 -4.35 1.41 -1.32
N ILE A 96 -4.42 1.88 -2.56
CA ILE A 96 -5.49 2.76 -3.04
C ILE A 96 -6.43 1.95 -3.93
N GLY A 97 -7.67 1.80 -3.48
CA GLY A 97 -8.72 1.10 -4.22
C GLY A 97 -9.30 1.94 -5.35
N ARG A 98 -9.56 1.29 -6.47
CA ARG A 98 -10.24 1.85 -7.65
C ARG A 98 -11.62 1.21 -7.82
N LYS A 99 -12.44 1.73 -8.73
CA LYS A 99 -13.74 1.13 -9.08
C LYS A 99 -13.57 -0.28 -9.66
N THR A 100 -12.51 -0.49 -10.44
CA THR A 100 -12.13 -1.77 -11.03
C THR A 100 -11.81 -2.84 -9.98
N THR A 101 -11.33 -2.46 -8.79
CA THR A 101 -11.07 -3.40 -7.68
C THR A 101 -12.29 -4.23 -7.30
N LEU A 102 -13.50 -3.68 -7.52
CA LEU A 102 -14.76 -4.31 -7.15
C LEU A 102 -15.13 -5.49 -8.05
N PHE A 103 -14.85 -5.37 -9.35
CA PHE A 103 -15.29 -6.30 -10.39
C PHE A 103 -14.18 -7.21 -10.89
N ARG A 104 -12.92 -6.86 -10.61
CA ARG A 104 -11.77 -7.71 -10.96
C ARG A 104 -11.91 -9.08 -10.27
N PRO A 105 -11.59 -10.20 -10.94
CA PRO A 105 -11.40 -11.49 -10.26
C PRO A 105 -10.45 -11.37 -9.06
N TYR A 106 -10.63 -12.22 -8.04
CA TYR A 106 -9.82 -12.13 -6.83
C TYR A 106 -8.37 -12.54 -7.07
N ASP A 107 -8.14 -13.59 -7.85
CA ASP A 107 -6.78 -14.05 -8.20
C ASP A 107 -6.02 -13.00 -9.01
N ASP A 108 -6.68 -12.33 -9.94
CA ASP A 108 -6.10 -11.20 -10.66
C ASP A 108 -5.74 -10.04 -9.74
N LEU A 109 -6.53 -9.79 -8.69
CA LEU A 109 -6.22 -8.75 -7.70
C LEU A 109 -4.99 -9.13 -6.86
N LYS A 110 -4.82 -10.40 -6.51
CA LYS A 110 -3.61 -10.91 -5.85
C LYS A 110 -2.39 -10.77 -6.75
N ASN A 111 -2.52 -11.16 -8.03
CA ASN A 111 -1.46 -11.03 -9.03
C ASN A 111 -1.05 -9.57 -9.23
N ASP A 112 -2.01 -8.66 -9.31
CA ASP A 112 -1.75 -7.22 -9.35
C ASP A 112 -0.95 -6.74 -8.14
N LEU A 113 -1.34 -7.17 -6.94
CA LEU A 113 -0.64 -6.80 -5.72
C LEU A 113 0.81 -7.33 -5.72
N LYS A 114 1.01 -8.58 -6.16
CA LYS A 114 2.33 -9.20 -6.29
C LYS A 114 3.21 -8.43 -7.28
N ILE A 115 2.69 -8.13 -8.48
CA ILE A 115 3.38 -7.33 -9.49
C ILE A 115 3.74 -5.94 -8.94
N ALA A 116 2.81 -5.30 -8.24
CA ALA A 116 3.04 -3.99 -7.66
C ALA A 116 4.15 -4.02 -6.59
N LEU A 117 4.16 -5.03 -5.71
CA LEU A 117 5.19 -5.21 -4.68
C LEU A 117 6.57 -5.48 -5.29
N GLN A 118 6.65 -6.27 -6.36
CA GLN A 118 7.89 -6.54 -7.06
C GLN A 118 8.46 -5.30 -7.77
N ARG A 119 7.59 -4.45 -8.33
CA ARG A 119 8.00 -3.28 -9.12
C ARG A 119 8.20 -2.01 -8.32
N VAL A 120 7.59 -1.89 -7.13
CA VAL A 120 7.72 -0.68 -6.33
C VAL A 120 9.15 -0.53 -5.82
N LYS A 121 9.84 0.51 -6.28
CA LYS A 121 11.25 0.76 -5.95
C LYS A 121 11.32 1.32 -4.54
N THR A 122 11.59 0.48 -3.54
CA THR A 122 11.64 1.00 -2.16
C THR A 122 13.00 1.55 -1.75
N ASP A 123 13.99 1.44 -2.65
CA ASP A 123 15.30 2.03 -2.43
C ASP A 123 15.34 3.50 -2.84
N ARG A 124 15.76 4.34 -1.90
CA ARG A 124 15.82 5.79 -2.04
C ARG A 124 17.08 6.15 -2.82
N LYS A 125 17.07 6.02 -4.15
CA LYS A 125 17.89 6.93 -4.97
C LYS A 125 17.14 8.27 -5.02
N LYS A 126 17.82 9.34 -4.57
CA LYS A 126 17.35 10.74 -4.53
C LYS A 126 16.44 11.09 -5.71
N ALA A 127 15.33 11.74 -5.38
CA ALA A 127 14.40 12.52 -6.21
C ALA A 127 14.62 12.48 -7.74
N SER A 128 13.68 11.87 -8.46
CA SER A 128 13.26 12.37 -9.77
C SER A 128 11.74 12.54 -9.74
N GLY A 129 11.27 13.71 -10.18
CA GLY A 129 9.88 14.15 -10.11
C GLY A 129 8.88 13.24 -10.84
N PRO A 130 7.58 13.55 -10.78
CA PRO A 130 6.53 12.65 -11.23
C PRO A 130 6.66 12.40 -12.74
N LYS A 131 7.09 11.20 -13.13
CA LYS A 131 6.97 10.72 -14.50
C LYS A 131 5.47 10.50 -14.77
N ARG A 132 4.86 11.44 -15.52
CA ARG A 132 3.50 11.30 -16.06
C ARG A 132 3.43 9.98 -16.86
N PRO A 133 2.37 9.18 -16.74
CA PRO A 133 2.09 8.17 -17.75
C PRO A 133 1.82 8.92 -19.07
N GLN A 134 2.66 8.68 -20.08
CA GLN A 134 2.43 9.22 -21.42
C GLN A 134 1.30 8.43 -22.08
N SER A 135 0.33 9.18 -22.60
CA SER A 135 -0.60 8.77 -23.65
C SER A 135 0.02 9.05 -25.01
#